data_AF-A0A2S7Q6F1-F1
#
_entry.id   AF-A0A2S7Q6F1-F1
#
_cell.length_a   1.000
_cell.length_b   1.000
_cell.length_c   1.000
_cell.angle_alpha   90.00
_cell.angle_beta   90.00
_cell.angle_gamma   90.00
#
_symmetry.space_group_name_H-M   'P 1'
#
loop_
_entity.id
_entity.type
_entity.pdbx_description
1 polymer ?
#
loop_
_entity_poly.entity_id
_entity_poly.type
_entity_poly.pdbx_seq_one_letter_code
_entity_poly.pdbx_strand_id
1 'polypeptide(L)'
;MSAQDQSNIPDGHPVDNDYISRPGQKDIVPVQRDERDEKDAIDKSNIIEEKTRGNTKPAGTYQAPGDEESLPVNDGRSAIAQ
;
A
#
# COMPACT_ATOMS: atom_id res chain seq x y z
N MET A 1 -7.82 10.95 -38.80
CA MET A 1 -7.90 10.46 -37.41
C MET A 1 -7.62 11.66 -36.52
N SER A 2 -8.61 12.10 -35.74
CA SER A 2 -8.63 13.42 -35.09
C SER A 2 -7.66 13.47 -33.90
N ALA A 3 -6.72 14.42 -33.92
CA ALA A 3 -5.76 14.69 -32.85
C ALA A 3 -6.28 15.79 -31.91
N GLN A 4 -7.45 15.57 -31.29
CA GLN A 4 -8.10 16.58 -30.43
C GLN A 4 -8.67 16.01 -29.13
N ASP A 5 -8.08 14.94 -28.59
CA ASP A 5 -8.50 14.36 -27.30
C ASP A 5 -7.38 14.41 -26.25
N GLN A 6 -6.73 15.57 -26.12
CA GLN A 6 -5.75 15.84 -25.06
C GLN A 6 -6.04 17.13 -24.27
N SER A 7 -7.11 17.86 -24.60
CA SER A 7 -7.41 19.17 -23.99
C SER A 7 -8.18 19.11 -22.67
N ASN A 8 -8.38 17.92 -22.08
CA ASN A 8 -9.17 17.74 -20.85
C ASN A 8 -8.45 16.90 -19.78
N ILE A 9 -7.13 16.72 -19.90
CA ILE A 9 -6.36 15.98 -18.90
C ILE A 9 -6.03 16.96 -17.77
N PRO A 10 -6.47 16.74 -16.52
CA PRO A 10 -6.10 17.59 -15.41
C PRO A 10 -4.58 17.53 -15.20
N ASP A 11 -3.90 18.67 -15.20
CA ASP A 11 -2.42 18.80 -15.18
C ASP A 11 -1.75 18.28 -13.88
N GLY A 12 -2.52 17.69 -12.96
CA GLY A 12 -2.00 17.01 -11.78
C GLY A 12 -1.19 17.91 -10.83
N HIS A 13 -1.40 19.23 -10.87
CA HIS A 13 -0.71 20.16 -10.00
C HIS A 13 -1.04 19.81 -8.53
N PRO A 14 -0.04 19.51 -7.68
CA PRO A 14 -0.30 19.33 -6.26
C PRO A 14 -0.78 20.68 -5.72
N VAL A 15 -2.05 20.73 -5.36
CA VAL A 15 -2.61 21.85 -4.61
C VAL A 15 -2.36 21.58 -3.13
N ASP A 16 -1.87 22.58 -2.42
CA ASP A 16 -1.84 22.55 -0.96
C ASP A 16 -3.30 22.51 -0.50
N ASN A 17 -3.77 21.30 -0.16
CA ASN A 17 -5.11 21.06 0.37
C ASN A 17 -5.15 21.54 1.83
N ASP A 18 -4.97 22.84 2.03
CA ASP A 18 -5.23 23.47 3.31
C ASP A 18 -6.70 23.24 3.64
N TYR A 19 -6.94 22.69 4.84
CA TYR A 19 -8.31 22.48 5.33
C TYR A 19 -8.93 23.85 5.62
N ILE A 20 -9.61 24.44 4.62
CA ILE A 20 -10.37 25.68 4.79
C ILE A 20 -11.80 25.31 5.20
N SER A 21 -12.17 25.63 6.45
CA SER A 21 -13.55 25.49 6.92
C SER A 21 -14.49 26.29 6.03
N ARG A 22 -15.58 25.67 5.55
CA ARG A 22 -16.61 26.38 4.78
C ARG A 22 -17.20 27.54 5.60
N PRO A 23 -17.50 28.71 4.97
CA PRO A 23 -18.21 29.77 5.64
C PRO A 23 -19.53 29.24 6.23
N GLY A 24 -19.72 29.40 7.54
CA GLY A 24 -20.90 28.90 8.26
C GLY A 24 -20.70 27.57 9.01
N GLN A 25 -19.66 26.79 8.70
CA GLN A 25 -19.32 25.59 9.46
C GLN A 25 -18.39 25.95 10.62
N LYS A 26 -18.91 26.71 11.59
CA LYS A 26 -18.19 27.06 12.84
C LYS A 26 -18.62 26.22 14.04
N ASP A 27 -19.60 25.34 13.84
CA ASP A 27 -20.13 24.52 14.90
C ASP A 27 -19.07 23.52 15.36
N ILE A 28 -18.83 23.49 16.66
CA ILE A 28 -17.95 22.53 17.31
C ILE A 28 -18.62 21.17 17.15
N VAL A 29 -17.99 20.26 16.39
CA VAL A 29 -18.40 18.86 16.38
C VAL A 29 -18.05 18.29 17.75
N PRO A 30 -19.03 17.87 18.57
CA PRO A 30 -18.74 17.36 19.89
C PRO A 30 -17.97 16.04 19.76
N VAL A 31 -16.85 15.93 20.50
CA VAL A 31 -16.14 14.67 20.64
C VAL A 31 -16.96 13.75 21.55
N GLN A 32 -17.50 12.66 20.98
CA GLN A 32 -18.10 11.59 21.77
C GLN A 32 -16.96 10.77 22.38
N ARG A 33 -17.02 10.56 23.70
CA ARG A 33 -16.12 9.62 24.37
C ARG A 33 -16.72 8.22 24.21
N ASP A 34 -15.89 7.25 23.87
CA ASP A 34 -16.32 5.86 23.90
C ASP A 34 -16.52 5.44 25.36
N GLU A 35 -17.72 4.95 25.70
CA GLU A 35 -18.09 4.56 27.07
C GLU A 35 -17.46 3.22 27.52
N ARG A 36 -16.83 2.51 26.59
CA ARG A 36 -16.14 1.24 26.89
C ARG A 36 -14.71 1.51 27.29
N ASP A 37 -14.34 1.04 28.46
CA ASP A 37 -12.94 0.99 28.87
C ASP A 37 -12.13 0.22 27.81
N GLU A 38 -10.90 0.67 27.57
CA GLU A 38 -9.99 0.08 26.57
C GLU A 38 -9.80 -1.43 26.78
N LYS A 39 -9.99 -1.90 28.02
CA LYS A 39 -9.94 -3.31 28.42
C LYS A 39 -11.16 -4.12 27.97
N ASP A 40 -12.34 -3.52 27.93
CA ASP A 40 -13.60 -4.17 27.52
C ASP A 40 -13.78 -4.17 26.00
N ALA A 41 -13.07 -3.27 25.30
CA ALA A 41 -13.06 -3.20 23.84
C ALA A 41 -12.33 -4.40 23.18
N ILE A 42 -11.51 -5.14 23.93
CA ILE A 42 -10.64 -6.19 23.41
C ILE A 42 -11.09 -7.57 23.93
N ASP A 43 -11.57 -8.43 23.02
CA ASP A 43 -11.79 -9.85 23.31
C ASP A 43 -10.47 -10.63 23.25
N LYS A 44 -9.92 -10.94 24.43
CA LYS A 44 -8.64 -11.64 24.58
C LYS A 44 -8.68 -13.10 24.12
N SER A 45 -9.86 -13.72 24.02
CA SER A 45 -9.97 -15.13 23.61
C SER A 45 -9.55 -15.38 22.17
N ASN A 46 -9.60 -14.34 21.33
CA ASN A 46 -9.21 -14.37 19.92
C ASN A 46 -7.77 -13.88 19.67
N ILE A 47 -7.01 -13.55 20.71
CA ILE A 47 -5.62 -13.09 20.60
C ILE A 47 -4.70 -14.31 20.65
N ILE A 48 -3.87 -14.47 19.63
CA ILE A 48 -2.78 -15.45 19.64
C ILE A 48 -1.59 -14.81 20.35
N GLU A 49 -1.19 -15.37 21.50
CA GLU A 49 -0.11 -14.82 22.36
C GLU A 49 1.28 -14.95 21.72
N GLU A 50 1.46 -15.93 20.81
CA GLU A 50 2.72 -16.21 20.13
C GLU A 50 2.67 -15.79 18.64
N LYS A 51 3.83 -15.38 18.10
CA LYS A 51 4.00 -15.17 16.66
C LYS A 51 3.77 -16.49 15.92
N THR A 52 2.70 -16.58 15.14
CA THR A 52 2.42 -17.73 14.26
C THR A 52 3.41 -17.90 13.10
N ARG A 53 4.39 -16.99 12.97
CA ARG A 53 5.31 -16.94 11.83
C ARG A 53 6.76 -17.05 12.29
N GLY A 54 7.25 -18.29 12.30
CA GLY A 54 8.66 -18.65 12.35
C GLY A 54 9.30 -18.86 10.97
N ASN A 55 8.66 -18.42 9.87
CA ASN A 55 9.13 -18.73 8.52
C ASN A 55 10.07 -17.67 7.93
N THR A 56 10.96 -17.10 8.74
CA THR A 56 12.11 -16.38 8.17
C THR A 56 13.00 -17.44 7.55
N LYS A 57 13.12 -17.46 6.22
CA LYS A 57 14.00 -18.43 5.56
C LYS A 57 15.39 -18.34 6.21
N PRO A 58 16.04 -19.47 6.53
CA PRO A 58 17.36 -19.43 7.16
C PRO A 58 18.34 -18.60 6.32
N ALA A 59 19.30 -17.97 6.99
CA ALA A 59 20.34 -17.20 6.30
C ALA A 59 20.99 -18.07 5.20
N GLY A 60 21.06 -17.55 3.97
CA GLY A 60 21.57 -18.28 2.81
C GLY A 60 20.50 -19.00 1.95
N THR A 61 19.21 -18.95 2.30
CA THR A 61 18.16 -19.53 1.44
C THR A 61 17.88 -18.71 0.18
N TYR A 62 18.26 -17.43 0.17
CA TYR A 62 18.17 -16.59 -1.02
C TYR A 62 19.49 -16.71 -1.78
N GLN A 63 19.47 -17.46 -2.88
CA GLN A 63 20.56 -17.46 -3.84
C GLN A 63 20.35 -16.26 -4.77
N ALA A 64 21.33 -15.36 -4.83
CA ALA A 64 21.36 -14.37 -5.89
C ALA A 64 21.46 -15.11 -7.24
N PRO A 65 20.80 -14.61 -8.31
CA PRO A 65 21.13 -15.08 -9.66
C PRO A 65 22.64 -14.90 -9.84
N GLY A 66 23.32 -15.99 -10.18
CA GLY A 66 24.77 -15.94 -10.38
C GLY A 66 25.10 -15.10 -11.60
N ASP A 67 26.29 -14.51 -11.64
CA ASP A 67 26.80 -13.87 -12.87
C ASP A 67 26.91 -14.87 -14.04
N GLU A 68 26.89 -16.18 -13.75
CA GLU A 68 26.84 -17.27 -14.72
C GLU A 68 25.42 -17.54 -15.27
N GLU A 69 24.36 -17.07 -14.59
CA GLU A 69 22.98 -17.09 -15.10
C GLU A 69 22.81 -15.89 -16.06
N SER A 70 23.44 -16.03 -17.23
CA SER A 70 23.36 -15.02 -18.28
C SER A 70 21.90 -14.72 -18.62
N LEU A 71 21.61 -13.45 -18.89
CA LEU A 71 20.33 -13.08 -19.47
C LEU A 71 20.12 -13.87 -20.77
N PRO A 72 18.90 -14.36 -21.04
CA PRO A 72 18.62 -15.05 -22.29
C PRO A 72 18.98 -14.15 -23.48
N VAL A 73 19.41 -14.78 -24.57
CA VAL A 73 19.76 -14.06 -25.80
C VAL A 73 18.57 -13.19 -26.21
N ASN A 74 18.82 -11.90 -26.46
CA ASN A 74 17.81 -11.00 -26.96
C ASN A 74 17.60 -11.21 -28.47
N ASP A 75 16.96 -12.33 -28.82
CA ASP A 75 16.58 -12.69 -30.20
C ASP A 75 15.10 -12.37 -30.50
N GLY A 76 14.44 -11.61 -29.62
CA GLY A 76 13.03 -11.27 -29.72
C GLY A 76 12.07 -12.41 -29.34
N ARG A 77 12.56 -13.53 -28.80
CA ARG A 77 11.73 -14.64 -28.31
C ARG A 77 11.86 -14.79 -26.81
N SER A 78 10.72 -14.98 -26.14
CA SER A 78 10.73 -15.33 -24.72
C SER A 78 11.27 -16.75 -24.54
N ALA A 79 12.12 -16.97 -23.55
CA ALA A 79 12.58 -18.30 -23.17
C ALA A 79 11.38 -19.10 -22.63
N ILE A 80 10.93 -20.11 -23.36
CA ILE A 80 9.92 -21.05 -22.90
C ILE A 80 10.70 -22.14 -22.14
N ALA A 81 10.58 -22.18 -20.82
CA ALA A 81 11.03 -23.34 -20.06
C ALA A 81 10.09 -24.51 -20.39
N GLN A 82 10.60 -25.56 -21.03
CA GLN A 82 9.90 -26.84 -21.25
C GLN A 82 10.10 -27.77 -20.06
#